data_AF-A0A956MG28-F1
#
_entry.id   AF-A0A956MG28-F1
#
_cell.length_a   1.000
_cell.length_b   1.000
_cell.length_c   1.000
_cell.angle_alpha   90.00
_cell.angle_beta   90.00
_cell.angle_gamma   90.00
#
_symmetry.space_group_name_H-M   'P 1'
#
loop_
_entity.id
_entity.type
_entity.pdbx_description
1 polymer ?
#
loop_
_entity_poly.entity_id
_entity_poly.type
_entity_poly.pdbx_seq_one_letter_code
_entity_poly.pdbx_strand_id
1 'polypeptide(L)'
;MPRGTGAEGLPCRECAGWPASLAWARSAVAFDGPAVRLVHGLKYQGWWRVADLMAAHMAPLLAGVRGVLVPVPTTPGRARIRGYNQAEMIARKLSLESGLDVSDVLERAPA
;
A
#
# COMPACT_ATOMS: atom_id res chain seq x y z
N MET A 1 -12.02 -3.53 11.90
CA MET A 1 -11.63 -2.26 11.26
C MET A 1 -12.91 -1.54 10.85
N PRO A 2 -13.01 -0.21 11.00
CA PRO A 2 -14.17 0.49 10.48
C PRO A 2 -14.22 0.24 8.97
N ARG A 3 -15.27 -0.46 8.51
CA ARG A 3 -15.66 -0.35 7.11
C ARG A 3 -15.96 1.13 6.94
N GLY A 4 -15.32 1.80 5.97
CA GLY A 4 -15.67 3.18 5.65
C GLY A 4 -17.19 3.29 5.58
N THR A 5 -17.75 4.43 5.98
CA THR A 5 -19.22 4.61 6.15
C THR A 5 -20.05 4.25 4.91
N GLY A 6 -19.43 3.96 3.75
CA GLY A 6 -20.09 3.64 2.50
C GLY A 6 -20.82 4.82 1.88
N ALA A 7 -20.79 5.97 2.55
CA ALA A 7 -21.42 7.20 2.12
C ALA A 7 -20.49 7.96 1.19
N GLU A 8 -20.90 8.09 -0.06
CA GLU A 8 -20.25 8.95 -1.04
C GLU A 8 -20.39 10.42 -0.59
N GLY A 9 -19.34 11.22 -0.76
CA GLY A 9 -19.38 12.67 -0.49
C GLY A 9 -19.18 13.11 0.96
N LEU A 10 -19.06 12.19 1.92
CA LEU A 10 -18.71 12.54 3.31
C LEU A 10 -17.19 12.45 3.56
N PRO A 11 -16.59 13.40 4.30
CA PRO A 11 -15.18 13.33 4.67
C PRO A 11 -14.91 12.11 5.56
N CYS A 12 -13.81 11.41 5.30
CA CYS A 12 -13.37 10.29 6.13
C CYS A 12 -12.94 10.79 7.51
N ARG A 13 -13.56 10.27 8.58
CA ARG A 13 -13.24 10.67 9.96
C ARG A 13 -11.78 10.40 10.35
N GLU A 14 -11.19 9.36 9.78
CA GLU A 14 -9.78 9.03 10.02
C GLU A 14 -8.84 10.05 9.35
N CYS A 15 -9.08 10.36 8.08
CA CYS A 15 -8.24 11.32 7.34
C CYS A 15 -8.44 12.77 7.80
N ALA A 16 -9.60 13.10 8.38
CA ALA A 16 -9.90 14.47 8.82
C ALA A 16 -8.94 15.00 9.90
N GLY A 17 -8.33 14.12 10.70
CA GLY A 17 -7.37 14.50 11.75
C GLY A 17 -5.90 14.44 11.32
N TRP A 18 -5.61 14.14 10.06
CA TRP A 18 -4.24 13.95 9.60
C TRP A 18 -3.52 15.29 9.32
N PRO A 19 -2.17 15.32 9.43
CA PRO A 19 -1.41 16.48 9.00
C PRO A 19 -1.66 16.78 7.52
N ALA A 20 -1.54 18.05 7.13
CA ALA A 20 -1.84 18.51 5.76
C ALA A 20 -1.00 17.82 4.66
N SER A 21 0.15 17.22 5.03
CA SER A 21 0.98 16.40 4.13
C SER A 21 0.35 15.06 3.74
N LEU A 22 -0.67 14.59 4.48
CA LEU A 22 -1.40 13.35 4.21
C LEU A 22 -2.86 13.68 3.88
N ALA A 23 -3.14 13.85 2.60
CA ALA A 23 -4.46 14.31 2.14
C ALA A 23 -5.57 13.24 2.25
N TRP A 24 -5.26 11.98 1.95
CA TRP A 24 -6.23 10.89 1.94
C TRP A 24 -5.56 9.52 1.94
N ALA A 25 -6.33 8.48 2.25
CA ALA A 25 -5.96 7.08 2.06
C ALA A 25 -7.08 6.32 1.36
N ARG A 26 -6.71 5.33 0.54
CA ARG A 26 -7.64 4.46 -0.18
C ARG A 26 -7.26 2.99 0.04
N SER A 27 -8.24 2.11 -0.04
CA SER A 27 -8.08 0.67 0.03
C SER A 27 -8.82 0.01 -1.13
N ALA A 28 -8.19 -0.93 -1.83
CA ALA A 28 -8.82 -1.69 -2.89
C ALA A 28 -9.91 -2.64 -2.39
N VAL A 29 -9.76 -3.16 -1.17
CA VAL A 29 -10.66 -4.14 -0.57
C VAL A 29 -10.80 -3.90 0.93
N ALA A 30 -11.90 -4.35 1.51
CA ALA A 30 -12.03 -4.44 2.96
C ALA A 30 -11.00 -5.42 3.52
N PHE A 31 -10.44 -5.11 4.69
CA PHE A 31 -9.49 -6.00 5.36
C PHE A 31 -10.24 -7.10 6.14
N ASP A 32 -10.87 -8.00 5.39
CA ASP A 32 -11.55 -9.18 5.91
C ASP A 32 -11.32 -10.41 5.02
N GLY A 33 -11.72 -11.59 5.53
CA GLY A 33 -11.71 -12.84 4.78
C GLY A 33 -10.39 -13.13 4.03
N PRO A 34 -10.43 -13.35 2.70
CA PRO A 34 -9.23 -13.62 1.89
C PRO A 34 -8.17 -12.52 1.96
N ALA A 35 -8.56 -11.24 2.06
CA ALA A 35 -7.61 -10.13 2.07
C ALA A 35 -6.64 -10.21 3.27
N VAL A 36 -7.14 -10.66 4.43
CA VAL A 36 -6.32 -10.89 5.63
C VAL A 36 -5.24 -11.93 5.36
N ARG A 37 -5.60 -13.04 4.69
CA ARG A 37 -4.63 -14.11 4.36
C ARG A 37 -3.59 -13.65 3.36
N LEU A 38 -3.98 -12.90 2.33
CA LEU A 38 -3.05 -12.39 1.31
C LEU A 38 -2.03 -11.42 1.93
N VAL A 39 -2.51 -10.47 2.74
CA VAL A 39 -1.63 -9.53 3.46
C VAL A 39 -0.71 -10.27 4.43
N HIS A 40 -1.22 -11.24 5.17
CA HIS A 40 -0.39 -12.04 6.08
C HIS A 40 0.64 -12.88 5.33
N GLY A 41 0.26 -13.50 4.21
CA GLY A 41 1.14 -14.28 3.36
C GLY A 41 2.30 -13.43 2.82
N LEU A 42 1.98 -12.24 2.29
CA LEU A 42 2.97 -11.27 1.82
C LEU A 42 3.90 -10.81 2.94
N LYS A 43 3.31 -10.51 4.12
CA LYS A 43 4.02 -9.97 5.28
C LYS A 43 4.78 -10.99 6.09
N TYR A 44 4.55 -12.31 5.98
CA TYR A 44 5.17 -13.26 6.90
C TYR A 44 5.55 -14.61 6.28
N GLN A 45 4.92 -15.02 5.17
CA GLN A 45 5.06 -16.36 4.60
C GLN A 45 5.84 -16.40 3.27
N GLY A 46 6.47 -15.29 2.86
CA GLY A 46 7.26 -15.27 1.63
C GLY A 46 6.44 -15.23 0.33
N TRP A 47 5.13 -14.95 0.39
CA TRP A 47 4.23 -15.00 -0.78
C TRP A 47 4.37 -13.77 -1.68
N TRP A 48 5.57 -13.49 -2.18
CA TRP A 48 5.84 -12.27 -2.93
C TRP A 48 4.99 -12.10 -4.20
N ARG A 49 4.65 -13.20 -4.89
CA ARG A 49 3.78 -13.19 -6.09
C ARG A 49 2.38 -12.65 -5.83
N VAL A 50 1.93 -12.64 -4.57
CA VAL A 50 0.63 -12.05 -4.23
C VAL A 50 0.61 -10.53 -4.40
N ALA A 51 1.78 -9.88 -4.42
CA ALA A 51 1.90 -8.46 -4.73
C ALA A 51 1.29 -8.13 -6.10
N ASP A 52 1.40 -9.03 -7.08
CA ASP A 52 0.84 -8.82 -8.42
C ASP A 52 -0.68 -8.70 -8.38
N LEU A 53 -1.33 -9.66 -7.70
CA LEU A 53 -2.77 -9.66 -7.49
C LEU A 53 -3.23 -8.42 -6.71
N MET A 54 -2.51 -8.08 -5.64
CA MET A 54 -2.84 -6.92 -4.81
C MET A 54 -2.72 -5.61 -5.62
N ALA A 55 -1.66 -5.46 -6.41
CA ALA A 55 -1.45 -4.29 -7.25
C ALA A 55 -2.52 -4.17 -8.34
N ALA A 56 -2.92 -5.27 -8.98
CA ALA A 56 -4.00 -5.26 -9.98
C ALA A 56 -5.32 -4.73 -9.41
N HIS A 57 -5.66 -5.08 -8.17
CA HIS A 57 -6.85 -4.54 -7.50
C HIS A 57 -6.70 -3.08 -7.05
N MET A 58 -5.46 -2.61 -6.81
CA MET A 58 -5.18 -1.24 -6.39
C MET A 58 -5.05 -0.27 -7.58
N ALA A 59 -4.62 -0.74 -8.76
CA ALA A 59 -4.34 0.10 -9.93
C ALA A 59 -5.50 1.02 -10.35
N PRO A 60 -6.78 0.57 -10.36
CA PRO A 60 -7.90 1.46 -10.70
C PRO A 60 -8.04 2.67 -9.77
N LEU A 61 -7.57 2.57 -8.52
CA LEU A 61 -7.60 3.68 -7.56
C LEU A 61 -6.60 4.79 -7.88
N LEU A 62 -5.63 4.52 -8.76
CA LEU A 62 -4.62 5.48 -9.21
C LEU A 62 -5.04 6.24 -10.47
N ALA A 63 -6.22 5.97 -11.03
CA ALA A 63 -6.71 6.68 -12.21
C ALA A 63 -6.75 8.20 -11.96
N GLY A 64 -6.02 8.96 -12.79
CA GLY A 64 -5.91 10.42 -12.68
C GLY A 64 -4.97 10.92 -11.58
N VAL A 65 -4.34 10.03 -10.80
CA VAL A 65 -3.29 10.40 -9.86
C VAL A 65 -2.02 10.78 -10.62
N ARG A 66 -1.39 11.88 -10.22
CA ARG A 66 -0.09 12.33 -10.74
C ARG A 66 0.92 12.31 -9.61
N GLY A 67 2.15 11.87 -9.87
CA GLY A 67 3.23 11.89 -8.89
C GLY A 67 4.16 10.69 -9.02
N VAL A 68 4.70 10.26 -7.88
CA VAL A 68 5.66 9.16 -7.76
C VAL A 68 5.18 8.18 -6.70
N LEU A 69 5.41 6.89 -6.94
CA LEU A 69 5.15 5.82 -5.98
C LEU A 69 6.33 5.69 -5.04
N VAL A 70 6.08 5.93 -3.75
CA VAL A 70 7.13 5.85 -2.72
C VAL A 70 6.83 4.67 -1.79
N PRO A 71 7.57 3.55 -1.89
CA PRO A 71 7.35 2.41 -1.02
C PRO A 71 7.82 2.73 0.41
N VAL A 72 6.99 2.41 1.40
CA VAL A 72 7.36 2.61 2.80
C VAL A 72 8.41 1.57 3.21
N PRO A 73 9.54 1.97 3.81
CA PRO A 73 10.61 1.05 4.18
C PRO A 73 10.17 0.07 5.28
N THR A 74 10.52 -1.20 5.10
CA THR A 74 10.35 -2.27 6.11
C THR A 74 11.46 -2.22 7.16
N THR A 75 11.34 -2.95 8.27
CA THR A 75 12.43 -2.99 9.27
C THR A 75 13.64 -3.76 8.75
N PRO A 76 14.89 -3.32 9.02
CA PRO A 76 16.11 -3.95 8.48
C PRO A 76 16.23 -5.45 8.78
N GLY A 77 15.80 -5.88 9.97
CA GLY A 77 15.76 -7.30 10.35
C GLY A 77 14.78 -8.12 9.52
N ARG A 78 13.67 -7.52 9.05
CA ARG A 78 12.68 -8.19 8.19
C ARG A 78 13.07 -8.19 6.72
N ALA A 79 13.82 -7.18 6.26
CA ALA A 79 14.41 -7.16 4.93
C ALA A 79 15.43 -8.30 4.73
N ARG A 80 16.33 -8.51 5.73
CA ARG A 80 17.36 -9.56 5.68
C ARG A 80 16.82 -10.99 5.69
N ILE A 81 15.67 -11.24 6.33
CA ILE A 81 15.09 -12.59 6.43
C ILE A 81 14.37 -13.01 5.13
N ARG A 82 13.87 -12.05 4.34
CA ARG A 82 12.96 -12.32 3.21
C ARG A 82 13.52 -11.94 1.85
N GLY A 83 14.54 -11.09 1.81
CA GLY A 83 15.17 -10.64 0.57
C GLY A 83 14.38 -9.61 -0.23
N TYR A 84 13.26 -9.08 0.29
CA TYR A 84 12.43 -8.09 -0.42
C TYR A 84 11.65 -7.16 0.53
N ASN A 85 11.36 -5.93 0.07
CA ASN A 85 10.41 -5.00 0.70
C ASN A 85 9.00 -5.23 0.12
N GLN A 86 8.03 -5.57 0.98
CA GLN A 86 6.64 -5.83 0.57
C GLN A 86 6.02 -4.64 -0.18
N ALA A 87 6.27 -3.42 0.31
CA ALA A 87 5.73 -2.21 -0.28
C ALA A 87 6.36 -1.93 -1.64
N GLU A 88 7.66 -2.21 -1.79
CA GLU A 88 8.38 -2.03 -3.05
C GLU A 88 7.85 -2.97 -4.14
N MET A 89 7.57 -4.24 -3.82
CA MET A 89 7.02 -5.17 -4.80
C MET A 89 5.64 -4.74 -5.31
N ILE A 90 4.78 -4.25 -4.42
CA ILE A 90 3.49 -3.69 -4.81
C ILE A 90 3.71 -2.42 -5.67
N ALA A 91 4.59 -1.52 -5.25
CA ALA A 91 4.88 -0.27 -5.96
C ALA A 91 5.42 -0.52 -7.38
N ARG A 92 6.35 -1.46 -7.55
CA ARG A 92 6.89 -1.85 -8.86
C ARG A 92 5.80 -2.38 -9.78
N LYS A 93 4.88 -3.20 -9.27
CA LYS A 93 3.76 -3.67 -10.10
C LYS A 93 2.78 -2.55 -10.43
N LEU A 94 2.47 -1.67 -9.46
CA LEU A 94 1.61 -0.51 -9.71
C LEU A 94 2.22 0.45 -10.73
N SER A 95 3.54 0.62 -10.74
CA SER A 95 4.25 1.43 -11.73
C SER A 95 4.00 0.93 -13.16
N LEU A 96 4.04 -0.39 -13.39
CA LEU A 96 3.74 -0.98 -14.68
C LEU A 96 2.30 -0.73 -15.15
N GLU A 97 1.34 -0.71 -14.22
CA GLU A 97 -0.09 -0.53 -14.55
C GLU A 97 -0.49 0.95 -14.66
N SER A 98 0.15 1.83 -13.89
CA SER A 98 -0.22 3.26 -13.80
C SER A 98 0.70 4.21 -14.57
N GLY A 99 1.89 3.75 -14.98
CA GLY A 99 2.91 4.58 -15.60
C GLY A 99 3.62 5.54 -14.65
N LEU A 100 3.38 5.45 -13.34
CA LEU A 100 4.06 6.26 -12.33
C LEU A 100 5.43 5.68 -11.99
N ASP A 101 6.44 6.52 -11.83
CA ASP A 101 7.78 6.08 -11.40
C ASP A 101 7.78 5.61 -9.94
N VAL A 102 8.67 4.68 -9.61
CA VAL A 102 8.94 4.29 -8.21
C VAL A 102 10.20 4.98 -7.73
N SER A 103 10.15 5.59 -6.53
CA SER A 103 11.30 6.26 -5.94
C SER A 103 11.48 5.89 -4.47
N ASP A 104 12.68 5.45 -4.12
CA ASP A 104 13.04 5.07 -2.75
C ASP A 104 13.65 6.27 -2.02
N VAL A 105 12.77 7.14 -1.49
CA VAL A 105 13.13 8.41 -0.83
C VAL A 105 12.76 8.44 0.65
N LEU A 106 12.28 7.31 1.18
CA LEU A 106 11.92 7.20 2.59
C LEU A 106 12.92 6.33 3.33
N GLU A 107 13.50 6.91 4.37
CA GLU A 107 14.29 6.18 5.34
C GLU A 107 13.49 5.99 6.63
N ARG A 108 13.72 4.85 7.29
CA ARG A 108 13.13 4.60 8.59
C ARG A 108 13.97 5.30 9.66
N ALA A 109 13.40 6.28 10.35
CA ALA A 109 14.05 6.89 11.51
C ALA A 109 14.35 5.83 12.59
N PRO A 110 15.53 5.88 13.24
CA PRO A 110 15.79 5.08 14.43
C PRO A 110 14.78 5.45 15.52
N ALA A 111 14.28 4.44 16.23
CA ALA A 111 13.34 4.61 17.34
C ALA A 111 14.04 5.14 18.59
#